data_AF-A0A819I269-F1
#
_entry.id   AF-A0A819I269-F1
#
_cell.length_a   1.000
_cell.length_b   1.000
_cell.length_c   1.000
_cell.angle_alpha   90.00
_cell.angle_beta   90.00
_cell.angle_gamma   90.00
#
_symmetry.space_group_name_H-M   'P 1'
#
loop_
_entity.id
_entity.type
_entity.pdbx_description
1 polymer ?
#
loop_
_entity_poly.entity_id
_entity_poly.type
_entity_poly.pdbx_seq_one_letter_code
_entity_poly.pdbx_strand_id
1 'polypeptide(L)'
;MDLNKQINDIWIAFGVLAGLGMILGFFRTIIWYSRAGLETIDLLTIWKFFLYICNILGTVFFIVMAGVSLWWLIFFKRQDAISLVMPTNAQQVSFTVLVIIGFIFKTIDILHLIIRQSNADIFFIDWEKPKAGYKSTVSIWRTYFVANEFQEIQTFRRVSVIFQLFFVLFLLKVINLENVATMEPGVNIFPTTSDYKPEYNGILRVGIAFSMWLVTALIQYLVYVIFYQRFIEDSILNFIDLCSVSNISVFILTDYLYGYYIHGLSPHGTTDVNMKEMIMNLERESNQMSGGRGLQVKSDEQTFIVQLTKRFRSQYNSLISSYQTQNRTSATNQSDKNNPEHLLRSYQNLNEFLCAF
;
A
#
# COMPACT_ATOMS: atom_id res chain seq x y z
N MET A 1 35.55 -7.61 28.21
CA MET A 1 34.26 -7.78 27.51
C MET A 1 34.32 -6.90 26.27
N ASP A 2 34.35 -7.50 25.08
CA ASP A 2 34.79 -6.79 23.88
C ASP A 2 33.63 -6.09 23.18
N LEU A 3 33.45 -4.80 23.49
CA LEU A 3 32.61 -3.88 22.72
C LEU A 3 32.94 -3.94 21.21
N ASN A 4 34.21 -4.14 20.88
CA ASN A 4 34.68 -4.34 19.51
C ASN A 4 34.07 -5.57 18.83
N LYS A 5 33.86 -6.66 19.57
CA LYS A 5 33.20 -7.86 19.03
C LYS A 5 31.74 -7.57 18.68
N GLN A 6 31.02 -6.88 19.57
CA GLN A 6 29.62 -6.52 19.34
C GLN A 6 29.44 -5.62 18.12
N ILE A 7 30.35 -4.65 17.94
CA ILE A 7 30.36 -3.78 16.76
C ILE A 7 30.60 -4.59 15.49
N ASN A 8 31.56 -5.51 15.51
CA ASN A 8 31.86 -6.37 14.36
C ASN A 8 30.63 -7.21 14.00
N ASP A 9 29.94 -7.78 14.98
CA ASP A 9 28.73 -8.56 14.75
C ASP A 9 27.61 -7.72 14.08
N ILE A 10 27.46 -6.45 14.47
CA ILE A 10 26.51 -5.51 13.84
C ILE A 10 26.91 -5.21 12.39
N TRP A 11 28.19 -4.94 12.12
CA TRP A 11 28.66 -4.71 10.76
C TRP A 11 28.52 -5.95 9.86
N ILE A 12 28.74 -7.14 10.42
CA ILE A 12 28.51 -8.41 9.72
C ILE A 12 27.02 -8.55 9.39
N ALA A 13 26.12 -8.31 10.35
CA ALA A 13 24.68 -8.36 10.11
C ALA A 13 24.25 -7.38 9.01
N PHE A 14 24.79 -6.16 9.02
CA PHE A 14 24.58 -5.19 7.95
C PHE A 14 25.08 -5.68 6.60
N GLY A 15 26.33 -6.16 6.52
CA GLY A 15 26.93 -6.64 5.28
C GLY A 15 26.15 -7.80 4.67
N VAL A 16 25.74 -8.76 5.49
CA VAL A 16 24.96 -9.94 5.04
C VAL A 16 23.57 -9.52 4.54
N LEU A 17 22.83 -8.73 5.33
CA LEU A 17 21.48 -8.31 4.94
C LEU A 17 21.48 -7.35 3.77
N ALA A 18 22.46 -6.46 3.66
CA ALA A 18 22.63 -5.58 2.51
C ALA A 18 22.98 -6.39 1.26
N GLY A 19 23.86 -7.39 1.36
CA GLY A 19 24.21 -8.29 0.25
C GLY A 19 22.99 -9.06 -0.27
N LEU A 20 22.20 -9.68 0.62
CA LEU A 20 20.93 -10.31 0.26
C LEU A 20 19.94 -9.28 -0.32
N GLY A 21 19.92 -8.09 0.26
CA GLY A 21 19.08 -6.99 -0.20
C GLY A 21 19.39 -6.55 -1.63
N MET A 22 20.68 -6.51 -2.01
CA MET A 22 21.10 -6.21 -3.39
C MET A 22 20.60 -7.25 -4.38
N ILE A 23 20.68 -8.54 -4.03
CA ILE A 23 20.15 -9.64 -4.84
C ILE A 23 18.63 -9.48 -5.02
N LEU A 24 17.90 -9.20 -3.94
CA LEU A 24 16.45 -8.94 -3.99
C LEU A 24 16.12 -7.69 -4.84
N GLY A 25 16.94 -6.64 -4.77
CA GLY A 25 16.79 -5.44 -5.59
C GLY A 25 16.94 -5.74 -7.08
N PHE A 26 17.89 -6.61 -7.43
CA PHE A 26 18.09 -7.07 -8.80
C PHE A 26 16.88 -7.87 -9.29
N PHE A 27 16.40 -8.83 -8.50
CA PHE A 27 15.19 -9.59 -8.83
C PHE A 27 13.96 -8.70 -9.01
N ARG A 28 13.73 -7.73 -8.11
CA ARG A 28 12.61 -6.78 -8.25
C ARG A 28 12.72 -5.94 -9.52
N THR A 29 13.94 -5.58 -9.91
CA THR A 29 14.17 -4.82 -11.15
C THR A 29 13.89 -5.67 -12.37
N ILE A 30 14.30 -6.94 -12.39
CA ILE A 30 13.96 -7.88 -13.48
C ILE A 30 12.44 -8.05 -13.62
N ILE A 31 11.74 -8.23 -12.50
CA ILE A 31 10.28 -8.38 -12.49
C ILE A 31 9.62 -7.10 -13.00
N TRP A 32 10.08 -5.92 -12.55
CA TRP A 32 9.56 -4.66 -13.06
C TRP A 32 9.87 -4.48 -14.55
N TYR A 33 11.08 -4.84 -15.00
CA TYR A 33 11.51 -4.75 -16.38
C TYR A 33 10.62 -5.59 -17.31
N SER A 34 10.30 -6.82 -16.92
CA SER A 34 9.41 -7.68 -17.68
C SER A 34 7.98 -7.12 -17.74
N ARG A 35 7.49 -6.52 -16.64
CA ARG A 35 6.18 -5.85 -16.56
C ARG A 35 6.13 -4.53 -17.34
N ALA A 36 7.25 -3.83 -17.45
CA ALA A 36 7.37 -2.62 -18.25
C ALA A 36 7.39 -2.93 -19.76
N GLY A 37 7.74 -4.15 -20.15
CA GLY A 37 7.79 -4.56 -21.55
C GLY A 37 8.93 -3.94 -22.36
N LEU A 38 9.96 -3.42 -21.68
CA LEU A 38 11.13 -2.80 -22.29
C LEU A 38 11.98 -3.86 -23.02
N GLU A 39 12.57 -3.45 -24.14
CA GLU A 39 13.42 -4.32 -24.96
C GLU A 39 14.91 -4.03 -24.72
N THR A 40 15.23 -2.81 -24.26
CA THR A 40 16.59 -2.36 -23.96
C THR A 40 16.73 -1.92 -22.51
N ILE A 41 17.94 -2.11 -21.96
CA ILE A 41 18.30 -1.60 -20.63
C ILE A 41 18.61 -0.11 -20.78
N ASP A 42 17.61 0.72 -20.53
CA ASP A 42 17.75 2.17 -20.59
C ASP A 42 18.15 2.77 -19.24
N LEU A 43 18.50 4.06 -19.24
CA LEU A 43 18.76 4.83 -18.01
C LEU A 43 17.61 4.75 -17.00
N LEU A 44 16.37 4.61 -17.49
CA LEU A 44 15.18 4.41 -16.66
C LEU A 44 15.27 3.13 -15.81
N THR A 45 15.78 2.04 -16.38
CA THR A 45 15.93 0.76 -15.67
C THR A 45 16.99 0.87 -14.57
N ILE A 46 18.09 1.58 -14.84
CA ILE A 46 19.13 1.87 -13.84
C ILE A 46 18.56 2.74 -12.72
N TRP A 47 17.79 3.77 -13.06
CA TRP A 47 17.13 4.63 -12.07
C TRP A 47 16.13 3.84 -11.21
N LYS A 48 15.32 2.95 -11.82
CA LYS A 48 14.39 2.09 -11.07
C LYS A 48 15.12 1.12 -10.15
N PHE A 49 16.23 0.53 -10.58
CA PHE A 49 17.08 -0.30 -9.74
C PHE A 49 17.59 0.45 -8.52
N PHE A 50 18.09 1.68 -8.72
CA PHE A 50 18.53 2.55 -7.62
C PHE A 50 17.40 2.78 -6.60
N LEU A 51 16.19 3.11 -7.05
CA LEU A 51 15.04 3.32 -6.15
C LEU A 51 14.67 2.05 -5.36
N TYR A 52 14.70 0.88 -6.02
CA TYR A 52 14.46 -0.38 -5.32
C TYR A 52 15.55 -0.74 -4.31
N ILE A 53 16.81 -0.44 -4.60
CA ILE A 53 17.91 -0.60 -3.65
C ILE A 53 17.71 0.34 -2.46
N CYS A 54 17.39 1.62 -2.67
CA CYS A 54 17.12 2.56 -1.58
C CYS A 54 16.03 2.02 -0.65
N ASN A 55 14.93 1.49 -1.19
CA ASN A 55 13.89 0.87 -0.37
C ASN A 55 14.44 -0.29 0.49
N ILE A 56 15.15 -1.21 -0.14
CA ILE A 56 15.65 -2.42 0.54
C ILE A 56 16.70 -2.04 1.59
N LEU A 57 17.69 -1.22 1.25
CA LEU A 57 18.70 -0.74 2.18
C LEU A 57 18.09 0.06 3.33
N GLY A 58 17.12 0.93 3.04
CA GLY A 58 16.39 1.65 4.10
C GLY A 58 15.67 0.69 5.06
N THR A 59 15.13 -0.42 4.55
CA THR A 59 14.51 -1.48 5.38
C THR A 59 15.55 -2.23 6.19
N VAL A 60 16.69 -2.60 5.59
CA VAL A 60 17.80 -3.28 6.29
C VAL A 60 18.34 -2.39 7.40
N PHE A 61 18.60 -1.11 7.12
CA PHE A 61 18.97 -0.12 8.12
C PHE A 61 17.97 -0.04 9.25
N PHE A 62 16.68 0.05 8.94
CA PHE A 62 15.65 0.04 9.97
C PHE A 62 15.66 -1.23 10.84
N ILE A 63 15.67 -2.42 10.23
CA ILE A 63 15.59 -3.71 10.95
C ILE A 63 16.80 -3.91 11.86
N VAL A 64 18.02 -3.68 11.36
CA VAL A 64 19.23 -3.86 12.17
C VAL A 64 19.26 -2.85 13.31
N MET A 65 18.92 -1.58 13.07
CA MET A 65 18.96 -0.54 14.10
C MET A 65 17.86 -0.72 15.15
N ALA A 66 16.68 -1.16 14.74
CA ALA A 66 15.62 -1.58 15.65
C ALA A 66 16.07 -2.80 16.48
N GLY A 67 16.66 -3.82 15.86
CA GLY A 67 17.18 -5.00 16.55
C GLY A 67 18.27 -4.67 17.56
N VAL A 68 19.24 -3.85 17.17
CA VAL A 68 20.32 -3.31 18.03
C VAL A 68 19.73 -2.56 19.21
N SER A 69 18.85 -1.59 18.96
CA SER A 69 18.26 -0.80 20.05
C SER A 69 17.40 -1.62 21.01
N LEU A 70 16.66 -2.61 20.51
CA LEU A 70 15.92 -3.57 21.34
C LEU A 70 16.86 -4.49 22.14
N TRP A 71 17.92 -4.99 21.52
CA TRP A 71 18.90 -5.84 22.18
C TRP A 71 19.57 -5.09 23.34
N TRP A 72 20.06 -3.86 23.10
CA TRP A 72 20.58 -3.02 24.17
C TRP A 72 19.52 -2.76 25.23
N LEU A 73 18.29 -2.41 24.85
CA LEU A 73 17.22 -2.14 25.81
C LEU A 73 16.92 -3.35 26.72
N ILE A 74 16.78 -4.54 26.17
CA ILE A 74 16.43 -5.74 26.94
C ILE A 74 17.60 -6.20 27.81
N PHE A 75 18.78 -6.39 27.22
CA PHE A 75 19.92 -6.98 27.92
C PHE A 75 20.60 -5.99 28.89
N PHE A 76 20.66 -4.71 28.56
CA PHE A 76 21.23 -3.70 29.47
C PHE A 76 20.31 -3.45 30.67
N LYS A 77 18.98 -3.40 30.46
CA LYS A 77 18.03 -3.08 31.54
C LYS A 77 17.77 -4.28 32.46
N ARG A 78 17.93 -5.51 31.97
CA ARG A 78 17.73 -6.74 32.74
C ARG A 78 19.04 -7.37 33.26
N GLN A 79 20.12 -6.60 33.35
CA GLN A 79 21.38 -7.13 33.85
C GLN A 79 21.43 -7.12 35.39
N ASP A 80 21.62 -8.30 35.99
CA ASP A 80 21.84 -8.45 37.44
C ASP A 80 23.34 -8.39 37.80
N ALA A 81 24.20 -8.75 36.84
CA ALA A 81 25.64 -8.60 36.89
C ALA A 81 26.11 -7.82 35.66
N ILE A 82 27.26 -7.14 35.74
CA ILE A 82 27.78 -6.29 34.66
C ILE A 82 28.20 -7.16 33.47
N SER A 83 27.26 -7.41 32.56
CA SER A 83 27.44 -8.21 31.35
C SER A 83 27.31 -7.39 30.07
N LEU A 84 26.77 -6.17 30.14
CA LEU A 84 26.65 -5.27 28.99
C LEU A 84 27.04 -3.83 29.36
N VAL A 85 28.06 -3.30 28.68
CA VAL A 85 28.48 -1.91 28.83
C VAL A 85 27.73 -1.03 27.83
N MET A 86 27.43 0.20 28.23
CA MET A 86 26.81 1.18 27.36
C MET A 86 27.73 1.55 26.18
N PRO A 87 27.14 1.83 25.00
CA PRO A 87 27.89 2.21 23.82
C PRO A 87 28.57 3.57 24.03
N THR A 88 29.74 3.75 23.42
CA THR A 88 30.49 5.02 23.50
C THR A 88 29.80 6.12 22.70
N ASN A 89 30.11 7.38 23.01
CA ASN A 89 29.56 8.53 22.28
C ASN A 89 29.79 8.44 20.76
N ALA A 90 30.96 7.97 20.32
CA ALA A 90 31.25 7.76 18.90
C ALA A 90 30.30 6.72 18.26
N GLN A 91 29.98 5.64 18.97
CA GLN A 91 29.05 4.61 18.49
C GLN A 91 27.62 5.12 18.44
N GLN A 92 27.21 5.92 19.42
CA GLN A 92 25.88 6.55 19.40
C GLN A 92 25.73 7.54 18.24
N VAL A 93 26.79 8.28 17.89
CA VAL A 93 26.81 9.14 16.70
C VAL A 93 26.69 8.31 15.43
N SER A 94 27.51 7.26 15.26
CA SER A 94 27.42 6.34 14.12
C SER A 94 26.04 5.71 13.99
N PHE A 95 25.43 5.32 15.12
CA PHE A 95 24.08 4.79 15.16
C PHE A 95 23.07 5.82 14.65
N THR A 96 23.16 7.06 15.13
CA THR A 96 22.26 8.14 14.73
C THR A 96 22.38 8.44 13.23
N VAL A 97 23.59 8.48 12.69
CA VAL A 97 23.84 8.68 11.26
C VAL A 97 23.19 7.58 10.41
N LEU A 98 23.32 6.30 10.81
CA LEU A 98 22.68 5.19 10.10
C LEU A 98 21.14 5.25 10.12
N VAL A 99 20.56 5.67 11.24
CA VAL A 99 19.10 5.92 11.33
C VAL A 99 18.67 7.03 10.37
N ILE A 100 19.43 8.13 10.30
CA ILE A 100 19.15 9.25 9.39
C ILE A 100 19.25 8.80 7.92
N ILE A 101 20.28 8.04 7.56
CA ILE A 101 20.42 7.50 6.19
C ILE A 101 19.24 6.58 5.85
N GLY A 102 18.86 5.67 6.76
CA GLY A 102 17.69 4.81 6.58
C GLY A 102 16.39 5.60 6.38
N PHE A 103 16.21 6.69 7.14
CA PHE A 103 15.08 7.60 6.99
C PHE A 103 15.04 8.29 5.62
N ILE A 104 16.19 8.79 5.14
CA ILE A 104 16.29 9.41 3.81
C ILE A 104 15.91 8.41 2.72
N PHE A 105 16.47 7.19 2.77
CA PHE A 105 16.14 6.14 1.80
C PHE A 105 14.67 5.74 1.82
N LYS A 106 14.04 5.69 3.00
CA LYS A 106 12.60 5.43 3.10
C LYS A 106 11.73 6.59 2.63
N THR A 107 12.21 7.82 2.77
CA THR A 107 11.52 8.99 2.22
C THR A 107 11.51 8.94 0.69
N ILE A 108 12.65 8.59 0.08
CA ILE A 108 12.75 8.38 -1.38
C ILE A 108 11.79 7.26 -1.85
N ASP A 109 11.72 6.15 -1.10
CA ASP A 109 10.80 5.04 -1.41
C ASP A 109 9.33 5.45 -1.33
N ILE A 110 8.92 6.23 -0.32
CA ILE A 110 7.55 6.75 -0.20
C ILE A 110 7.22 7.66 -1.39
N LEU A 111 8.13 8.53 -1.81
CA LEU A 111 7.95 9.38 -3.00
C LEU A 111 7.80 8.51 -4.26
N HIS A 112 8.64 7.49 -4.42
CA HIS A 112 8.55 6.55 -5.53
C HIS A 112 7.21 5.81 -5.56
N LEU A 113 6.71 5.39 -4.39
CA LEU A 113 5.40 4.76 -4.25
C LEU A 113 4.27 5.69 -4.68
N ILE A 114 4.28 6.95 -4.22
CA ILE A 114 3.27 7.96 -4.59
C ILE A 114 3.28 8.19 -6.10
N ILE A 115 4.47 8.39 -6.70
CA ILE A 115 4.60 8.58 -8.15
C ILE A 115 4.03 7.37 -8.89
N ARG A 116 4.30 6.15 -8.44
CA ARG A 116 3.75 4.94 -9.08
C ARG A 116 2.23 4.87 -8.96
N GLN A 117 1.66 5.22 -7.80
CA GLN A 117 0.21 5.23 -7.58
C GLN A 117 -0.49 6.30 -8.43
N SER A 118 0.09 7.49 -8.55
CA SER A 118 -0.45 8.58 -9.36
C SER A 118 -0.38 8.35 -10.87
N ASN A 119 0.48 7.43 -11.33
CA ASN A 119 0.62 7.06 -12.74
C ASN A 119 -0.08 5.73 -13.10
N ALA A 120 -0.87 5.15 -12.18
CA ALA A 120 -1.64 3.95 -12.48
C ALA A 120 -2.85 4.31 -13.36
N ASP A 121 -3.07 3.56 -14.44
CA ASP A 121 -4.26 3.73 -15.27
C ASP A 121 -5.40 2.90 -14.65
N ILE A 122 -6.49 3.55 -14.28
CA ILE A 122 -7.68 2.88 -13.74
C ILE A 122 -8.84 3.13 -14.71
N PHE A 123 -9.52 2.05 -15.11
CA PHE A 123 -10.68 2.11 -15.97
C PHE A 123 -11.83 1.30 -15.37
N PHE A 124 -13.02 1.91 -15.32
CA PHE A 124 -14.26 1.28 -14.89
C PHE A 124 -15.04 0.85 -16.14
N ILE A 125 -15.17 -0.47 -16.31
CA ILE A 125 -15.87 -1.10 -17.43
C ILE A 125 -17.33 -1.29 -17.01
N ASP A 126 -18.26 -0.63 -17.71
CA ASP A 126 -19.69 -0.78 -17.48
C ASP A 126 -20.26 -1.80 -18.47
N TRP A 127 -20.81 -2.89 -17.92
CA TRP A 127 -21.38 -3.99 -18.70
C TRP A 127 -22.87 -3.78 -19.03
N GLU A 128 -23.49 -2.73 -18.48
CA GLU A 128 -24.90 -2.46 -18.71
C GLU A 128 -25.16 -2.01 -20.15
N LYS A 129 -26.24 -2.52 -20.73
CA LYS A 129 -26.64 -2.18 -22.10
C LYS A 129 -27.88 -1.30 -22.08
N PRO A 130 -28.02 -0.36 -23.04
CA PRO A 130 -29.24 0.43 -23.17
C PRO A 130 -30.44 -0.50 -23.41
N LYS A 131 -31.53 -0.27 -22.68
CA LYS A 131 -32.76 -1.08 -22.79
C LYS A 131 -33.40 -0.85 -24.17
N ALA A 132 -33.79 -1.94 -24.85
CA ALA A 132 -34.39 -1.88 -26.18
C ALA A 132 -35.72 -1.09 -26.15
N GLY A 133 -35.87 -0.11 -27.04
CA GLY A 133 -37.11 0.66 -27.23
C GLY A 133 -37.11 2.08 -26.66
N TYR A 134 -36.14 2.45 -25.81
CA TYR A 134 -35.91 3.83 -25.39
C TYR A 134 -34.55 4.31 -25.90
N LYS A 135 -34.42 5.59 -26.29
CA LYS A 135 -33.13 6.29 -26.38
C LYS A 135 -32.52 6.50 -24.98
N SER A 136 -32.78 5.61 -24.02
CA SER A 136 -32.27 5.71 -22.66
C SER A 136 -30.82 5.29 -22.68
N THR A 137 -29.95 6.29 -22.64
CA THR A 137 -28.54 6.13 -22.31
C THR A 137 -28.41 5.43 -20.96
N VAL A 138 -27.41 4.56 -20.82
CA VAL A 138 -27.09 3.90 -19.56
C VAL A 138 -26.80 4.96 -18.48
N SER A 139 -27.32 4.73 -17.26
CA SER A 139 -27.07 5.61 -16.11
C SER A 139 -25.60 5.55 -15.68
N ILE A 140 -24.95 6.72 -15.58
CA ILE A 140 -23.55 6.87 -15.14
C ILE A 140 -23.38 6.73 -13.62
N TRP A 141 -24.48 6.82 -12.85
CA TRP A 141 -24.41 6.88 -11.39
C TRP A 141 -23.79 5.65 -10.75
N ARG A 142 -24.00 4.45 -11.32
CA ARG A 142 -23.35 3.21 -10.85
C ARG A 142 -21.82 3.33 -10.93
N THR A 143 -21.30 3.79 -12.07
CA THR A 143 -19.86 3.99 -12.28
C THR A 143 -19.29 5.06 -11.35
N TYR A 144 -20.03 6.15 -11.13
CA TYR A 144 -19.63 7.18 -10.19
C TYR A 144 -19.56 6.66 -8.75
N PHE A 145 -20.55 5.86 -8.33
CA PHE A 145 -20.60 5.28 -7.00
C PHE A 145 -19.44 4.29 -6.77
N VAL A 146 -19.20 3.38 -7.72
CA VAL A 146 -18.04 2.47 -7.66
C VAL A 146 -16.72 3.24 -7.64
N ALA A 147 -16.60 4.31 -8.41
CA ALA A 147 -15.41 5.16 -8.40
C ALA A 147 -15.20 5.87 -7.06
N ASN A 148 -16.27 6.33 -6.40
CA ASN A 148 -16.21 6.92 -5.07
C ASN A 148 -15.67 5.91 -4.04
N GLU A 149 -16.28 4.73 -3.97
CA GLU A 149 -15.86 3.68 -3.04
C GLU A 149 -14.41 3.24 -3.29
N PHE A 150 -14.01 3.16 -4.56
CA PHE A 150 -12.62 2.87 -4.90
C PHE A 150 -11.65 3.92 -4.35
N GLN A 151 -11.99 5.21 -4.44
CA GLN A 151 -11.19 6.31 -3.90
C GLN A 151 -11.06 6.21 -2.37
N GLU A 152 -12.14 5.86 -1.68
CA GLU A 152 -12.11 5.68 -0.23
C GLU A 152 -11.13 4.57 0.18
N ILE A 153 -11.16 3.44 -0.53
CA ILE A 153 -10.30 2.27 -0.27
C ILE A 153 -8.81 2.57 -0.51
N GLN A 154 -8.47 3.46 -1.43
CA GLN A 154 -7.05 3.83 -1.68
C GLN A 154 -6.35 4.40 -0.44
N THR A 155 -7.12 5.04 0.46
CA THR A 155 -6.59 5.65 1.68
C THR A 155 -6.88 4.84 2.94
N PHE A 156 -7.55 3.69 2.79
CA PHE A 156 -7.93 2.83 3.88
C PHE A 156 -6.72 2.31 4.66
N ARG A 157 -6.81 2.36 5.99
CA ARG A 157 -5.76 1.87 6.90
C ARG A 157 -6.39 1.06 8.02
N ARG A 158 -5.82 -0.12 8.27
CA ARG A 158 -6.21 -0.99 9.41
C ARG A 158 -5.82 -0.40 10.77
N VAL A 159 -4.87 0.53 10.80
CA VAL A 159 -4.31 1.15 12.02
C VAL A 159 -4.51 2.66 11.92
N SER A 160 -5.09 3.26 12.97
CA SER A 160 -5.31 4.70 13.04
C SER A 160 -4.04 5.42 13.48
N VAL A 161 -3.50 6.28 12.62
CA VAL A 161 -2.26 7.02 12.91
C VAL A 161 -2.42 7.99 14.08
N ILE A 162 -3.59 8.63 14.20
CA ILE A 162 -3.86 9.60 15.27
C ILE A 162 -3.88 8.87 16.61
N PHE A 163 -4.61 7.76 16.70
CA PHE A 163 -4.68 6.96 17.93
C PHE A 163 -3.32 6.34 18.26
N GLN A 164 -2.57 5.86 17.26
CA GLN A 164 -1.21 5.37 17.42
C GLN A 164 -0.28 6.42 18.05
N LEU A 165 -0.24 7.64 17.50
CA LEU A 165 0.60 8.72 18.01
C LEU A 165 0.19 9.13 19.43
N PHE A 166 -1.11 9.32 19.65
CA PHE A 166 -1.65 9.69 20.96
C PHE A 166 -1.27 8.65 22.03
N PHE A 167 -1.52 7.37 21.77
CA PHE A 167 -1.30 6.32 22.76
C PHE A 167 0.19 6.10 23.02
N VAL A 168 1.05 6.13 22.00
CA VAL A 168 2.51 6.05 22.19
C VAL A 168 3.03 7.22 23.01
N LEU A 169 2.55 8.44 22.76
CA LEU A 169 2.93 9.61 23.57
C LEU A 169 2.42 9.50 25.00
N PHE A 170 1.19 9.02 25.20
CA PHE A 170 0.64 8.75 26.53
C PHE A 170 1.51 7.75 27.31
N LEU A 171 1.86 6.61 26.69
CA LEU A 171 2.74 5.61 27.30
C LEU A 171 4.13 6.17 27.65
N LEU A 172 4.75 6.93 26.75
CA LEU A 172 6.10 7.44 26.97
C LEU A 172 6.13 8.59 27.98
N LYS A 173 5.22 9.57 27.88
CA LYS A 173 5.25 10.83 28.64
C LYS A 173 4.35 10.86 29.86
N VAL A 174 3.16 10.27 29.82
CA VAL A 174 2.23 10.32 30.95
C VAL A 174 2.52 9.21 31.95
N ILE A 175 2.78 7.99 31.46
CA ILE A 175 3.20 6.87 32.32
C ILE A 175 4.68 6.99 32.73
N ASN A 176 5.47 7.84 32.04
CA ASN A 176 6.91 8.01 32.22
C ASN A 176 7.75 6.78 31.82
N LEU A 177 7.30 5.98 30.84
CA LEU A 177 8.13 4.90 30.28
C LEU A 177 9.39 5.42 29.58
N GLU A 178 9.48 6.72 29.28
CA GLU A 178 10.71 7.32 28.79
C GLU A 178 11.88 7.21 29.77
N ASN A 179 11.62 7.10 31.08
CA ASN A 179 12.65 6.90 32.09
C ASN A 179 13.40 5.57 31.91
N VAL A 180 12.83 4.60 31.18
CA VAL A 180 13.52 3.37 30.81
C VAL A 180 14.70 3.65 29.86
N ALA A 181 14.75 4.80 29.18
CA ALA A 181 15.86 5.16 28.29
C ALA A 181 17.11 5.75 29.00
N THR A 182 17.10 5.87 30.33
CA THR A 182 18.25 6.35 31.12
C THR A 182 19.43 5.39 31.09
N MET A 183 20.65 5.88 31.35
CA MET A 183 21.87 5.07 31.39
C MET A 183 22.02 4.16 32.62
N GLU A 184 21.00 4.05 33.48
CA GLU A 184 21.04 3.19 34.66
C GLU A 184 20.58 1.75 34.32
N PRO A 185 21.24 0.69 34.84
CA PRO A 185 20.68 -0.66 34.79
C PRO A 185 19.39 -0.74 35.61
N GLY A 186 18.43 -1.56 35.17
CA GLY A 186 17.11 -1.67 35.82
C GLY A 186 16.03 -0.75 35.25
N VAL A 187 14.80 -0.94 35.72
CA VAL A 187 13.58 -0.28 35.22
C VAL A 187 12.97 0.55 36.35
N ASN A 188 13.28 1.85 36.36
CA ASN A 188 12.71 2.81 37.31
C ASN A 188 11.74 3.74 36.57
N ILE A 189 10.44 3.46 36.66
CA ILE A 189 9.39 4.24 35.96
C ILE A 189 9.08 5.54 36.71
N PHE A 190 9.07 5.50 38.04
CA PHE A 190 8.80 6.65 38.91
C PHE A 190 10.03 6.93 39.79
N PRO A 191 11.02 7.69 39.30
CA PRO A 191 12.18 8.05 40.10
C PRO A 191 11.78 8.97 41.25
N THR A 192 12.39 8.78 42.41
CA THR A 192 12.16 9.63 43.58
C THR A 192 12.80 11.01 43.34
N THR A 193 12.22 12.09 43.86
CA THR A 193 12.72 13.46 43.62
C THR A 193 14.12 13.73 44.15
N SER A 194 14.60 12.89 45.08
CA SER A 194 15.95 12.92 45.65
C SER A 194 16.98 12.17 44.82
N ASP A 195 16.56 11.37 43.83
CA ASP A 195 17.44 10.49 43.10
C ASP A 195 18.17 11.27 41.99
N TYR A 196 19.46 10.95 41.81
CA TYR A 196 20.24 11.45 40.69
C TYR A 196 19.56 11.10 39.36
N LYS A 197 19.35 12.08 38.49
CA LYS A 197 18.76 11.86 37.16
C LYS A 197 19.87 11.46 36.17
N PRO A 198 19.95 10.19 35.74
CA PRO A 198 20.95 9.76 34.78
C PRO A 198 20.66 10.37 33.42
N GLU A 199 21.71 10.61 32.62
CA GLU A 199 21.54 11.06 31.24
C GLU A 199 20.82 9.99 30.39
N TYR A 200 20.14 10.44 29.35
CA TYR A 200 19.48 9.56 28.38
C TYR A 200 20.46 9.05 27.34
N ASN A 201 20.33 7.78 26.96
CA ASN A 201 21.06 7.24 25.82
C ASN A 201 20.17 7.23 24.56
N GLY A 202 20.70 7.70 23.43
CA GLY A 202 19.96 7.76 22.16
C GLY A 202 19.52 6.38 21.65
N ILE A 203 20.33 5.34 21.87
CA ILE A 203 20.04 3.98 21.42
C ILE A 203 18.88 3.39 22.23
N LEU A 204 18.91 3.54 23.56
CA LEU A 204 17.81 3.09 24.43
C LEU A 204 16.52 3.86 24.16
N ARG A 205 16.63 5.16 23.86
CA ARG A 205 15.47 6.00 23.51
C ARG A 205 14.79 5.53 22.22
N VAL A 206 15.57 5.17 21.20
CA VAL A 206 15.02 4.55 19.98
C VAL A 206 14.40 3.20 20.28
N GLY A 207 15.04 2.39 21.14
CA GLY A 207 14.53 1.07 21.53
C GLY A 207 13.17 1.13 22.22
N ILE A 208 12.99 2.04 23.20
CA ILE A 208 11.73 2.16 23.93
C ILE A 208 10.64 2.75 23.03
N ALA A 209 10.97 3.75 22.21
CA ALA A 209 10.04 4.35 21.27
C ALA A 209 9.56 3.32 20.23
N PHE A 210 10.48 2.54 19.66
CA PHE A 210 10.16 1.46 18.73
C PHE A 210 9.31 0.37 19.39
N SER A 211 9.65 -0.04 20.62
CA SER A 211 8.88 -1.05 21.37
C SER A 211 7.44 -0.59 21.61
N MET A 212 7.24 0.62 22.12
CA MET A 212 5.90 1.16 22.39
C MET A 212 5.11 1.35 21.10
N TRP A 213 5.76 1.77 20.02
CA TRP A 213 5.13 1.86 18.70
C TRP A 213 4.67 0.49 18.21
N LEU A 214 5.53 -0.53 18.27
CA LEU A 214 5.24 -1.87 17.79
C LEU A 214 4.11 -2.54 18.60
N VAL A 215 4.17 -2.46 19.93
CA VAL A 215 3.12 -3.02 20.80
C VAL A 215 1.77 -2.36 20.53
N THR A 216 1.73 -1.04 20.45
CA THR A 216 0.48 -0.31 20.18
C THR A 216 -0.10 -0.67 18.80
N ALA A 217 0.77 -0.74 17.78
CA ALA A 217 0.34 -1.09 16.42
C ALA A 217 -0.16 -2.54 16.34
N LEU A 218 0.49 -3.47 17.05
CA LEU A 218 0.07 -4.87 17.11
C LEU A 218 -1.29 -5.02 17.79
N ILE A 219 -1.51 -4.33 18.92
CA ILE A 219 -2.81 -4.36 19.60
C ILE A 219 -3.91 -3.80 18.69
N GLN A 220 -3.69 -2.65 18.05
CA GLN A 220 -4.65 -2.08 17.11
C GLN A 220 -4.94 -3.04 15.94
N TYR A 221 -3.91 -3.63 15.36
CA TYR A 221 -4.05 -4.58 14.27
C TYR A 221 -4.84 -5.83 14.68
N LEU A 222 -4.54 -6.40 15.85
CA LEU A 222 -5.27 -7.57 16.38
C LEU A 222 -6.73 -7.23 16.65
N VAL A 223 -7.01 -6.06 17.25
CA VAL A 223 -8.39 -5.61 17.47
C VAL A 223 -9.13 -5.45 16.15
N TYR A 224 -8.48 -4.84 15.15
CA TYR A 224 -9.06 -4.69 13.82
C TYR A 224 -9.36 -6.05 13.17
N VAL A 225 -8.39 -6.95 13.10
CA VAL A 225 -8.57 -8.23 12.38
C VAL A 225 -9.52 -9.18 13.10
N ILE A 226 -9.40 -9.31 14.43
CA ILE A 226 -10.19 -10.26 15.21
C ILE A 226 -11.63 -9.76 15.40
N PHE A 227 -11.80 -8.46 15.67
CA PHE A 227 -13.11 -7.90 15.98
C PHE A 227 -13.73 -7.14 14.81
N TYR A 228 -13.07 -6.10 14.31
CA TYR A 228 -13.67 -5.20 13.32
C TYR A 228 -13.93 -5.91 11.99
N GLN A 229 -12.90 -6.51 11.39
CA GLN A 229 -13.00 -7.15 10.09
C GLN A 229 -13.93 -8.36 10.11
N ARG A 230 -13.95 -9.12 11.20
CA ARG A 230 -14.71 -10.36 11.30
C ARG A 230 -16.19 -10.14 11.64
N PHE A 231 -16.52 -9.15 12.46
CA PHE A 231 -17.88 -8.98 12.98
C PHE A 231 -18.58 -7.70 12.50
N ILE A 232 -17.84 -6.71 11.99
CA ILE A 232 -18.40 -5.41 11.60
C ILE A 232 -18.37 -5.28 10.08
N GLU A 233 -17.18 -5.23 9.49
CA GLU A 233 -17.06 -4.85 8.08
C GLU A 233 -15.75 -5.32 7.45
N ASP A 234 -15.83 -5.94 6.27
CA ASP A 234 -14.69 -6.12 5.36
C ASP A 234 -14.84 -5.21 4.14
N SER A 235 -14.21 -4.04 4.20
CA SER A 235 -14.35 -3.02 3.15
C SER A 235 -13.84 -3.47 1.77
N ILE A 236 -12.89 -4.42 1.70
CA ILE A 236 -12.38 -4.91 0.40
C ILE A 236 -13.40 -5.86 -0.23
N LEU A 237 -13.99 -6.77 0.56
CA LEU A 237 -15.04 -7.67 0.07
C LEU A 237 -16.30 -6.89 -0.31
N ASN A 238 -16.71 -5.93 0.52
CA ASN A 238 -17.84 -5.05 0.23
C ASN A 238 -17.68 -4.32 -1.12
N PHE A 239 -16.46 -3.91 -1.46
CA PHE A 239 -16.17 -3.27 -2.74
C PHE A 239 -16.28 -4.22 -3.93
N ILE A 240 -15.78 -5.44 -3.80
CA ILE A 240 -15.90 -6.47 -4.84
C ILE A 240 -17.37 -6.83 -5.06
N ASP A 241 -18.12 -6.98 -3.98
CA ASP A 241 -19.56 -7.21 -4.02
C ASP A 241 -20.29 -6.05 -4.69
N LEU A 242 -19.96 -4.81 -4.33
CA LEU A 242 -20.52 -3.63 -4.96
C LEU A 242 -20.26 -3.59 -6.47
N CYS A 243 -19.06 -3.96 -6.91
CA CYS A 243 -18.73 -4.05 -8.34
C CYS A 243 -19.68 -5.03 -9.06
N SER A 244 -19.93 -6.20 -8.46
CA SER A 244 -20.84 -7.22 -9.03
C SER A 244 -22.31 -6.82 -9.05
N VAL A 245 -22.78 -6.18 -7.98
CA VAL A 245 -24.16 -5.68 -7.87
C VAL A 245 -24.39 -4.49 -8.80
N SER A 246 -23.34 -3.70 -9.07
CA SER A 246 -23.39 -2.54 -9.95
C SER A 246 -23.08 -2.86 -11.41
N ASN A 247 -22.79 -4.11 -11.78
CA ASN A 247 -22.43 -4.54 -13.13
C ASN A 247 -21.20 -3.82 -13.71
N ILE A 248 -20.21 -3.51 -12.86
CA ILE A 248 -19.02 -2.75 -13.24
C ILE A 248 -17.77 -3.53 -12.87
N SER A 249 -16.91 -3.80 -13.86
CA SER A 249 -15.57 -4.33 -13.61
C SER A 249 -14.56 -3.20 -13.46
N VAL A 250 -13.52 -3.43 -12.66
CA VAL A 250 -12.43 -2.47 -12.46
C VAL A 250 -11.15 -3.03 -13.07
N PHE A 251 -10.57 -2.28 -13.99
CA PHE A 251 -9.32 -2.64 -14.65
C PHE A 251 -8.22 -1.65 -14.27
N ILE A 252 -7.16 -2.15 -13.62
CA ILE A 252 -6.11 -1.35 -12.99
C ILE A 252 -4.77 -1.73 -13.58
N LEU A 253 -4.10 -0.83 -14.29
CA LEU A 253 -2.75 -1.04 -14.81
C LEU A 253 -1.74 -0.28 -13.96
N THR A 254 -0.94 -1.03 -13.21
CA THR A 254 0.12 -0.47 -12.36
C THR A 254 1.43 -0.29 -13.11
N ASP A 255 1.69 -1.17 -14.08
CA ASP A 255 2.83 -1.10 -15.00
C ASP A 255 2.31 -1.25 -16.45
N TYR A 256 3.19 -1.08 -17.45
CA TYR A 256 2.79 -1.04 -18.86
C TYR A 256 2.09 -2.31 -19.37
N LEU A 257 2.54 -3.50 -18.96
CA LEU A 257 1.98 -4.80 -19.34
C LEU A 257 1.39 -5.57 -18.15
N TYR A 258 1.26 -4.96 -16.99
CA TYR A 258 0.86 -5.67 -15.77
C TYR A 258 -0.12 -4.85 -14.94
N GLY A 259 -1.12 -5.56 -14.42
CA GLY A 259 -2.15 -4.95 -13.62
C GLY A 259 -3.03 -5.95 -12.89
N TYR A 260 -4.16 -5.44 -12.43
CA TYR A 260 -5.18 -6.17 -11.69
C TYR A 260 -6.53 -5.95 -12.36
N TYR A 261 -7.38 -6.97 -12.27
CA TYR A 261 -8.74 -6.93 -12.77
C TYR A 261 -9.69 -7.44 -11.70
N ILE A 262 -10.72 -6.65 -11.42
CA ILE A 262 -11.82 -7.02 -10.54
C ILE A 262 -13.03 -7.23 -11.44
N HIS A 263 -13.52 -8.46 -11.45
CA HIS A 263 -14.68 -8.86 -12.23
C HIS A 263 -15.96 -8.51 -11.48
N GLY A 264 -16.75 -7.60 -12.07
CA GLY A 264 -18.03 -7.17 -11.52
C GLY A 264 -19.18 -7.33 -12.51
N LEU A 265 -19.10 -8.27 -13.45
CA LEU A 265 -20.25 -8.60 -14.30
C LEU A 265 -21.33 -9.24 -13.43
N SER A 266 -22.52 -8.65 -13.42
CA SER A 266 -23.63 -9.18 -12.65
C SER A 266 -24.14 -10.49 -13.28
N PRO A 267 -24.40 -11.55 -12.49
CA PRO A 267 -24.96 -12.80 -13.01
C PRO A 267 -26.37 -12.62 -13.60
N HIS A 268 -27.04 -11.51 -13.29
CA HIS A 268 -28.38 -11.17 -13.78
C HIS A 268 -28.35 -10.36 -15.09
N GLY A 269 -27.18 -9.90 -15.55
CA GLY A 269 -26.97 -9.18 -16.80
C GLY A 269 -27.40 -7.71 -16.82
N THR A 270 -28.44 -7.34 -16.07
CA THR A 270 -28.90 -5.93 -15.90
C THR A 270 -29.05 -5.60 -14.43
N THR A 271 -28.57 -4.41 -14.04
CA THR A 271 -28.53 -3.97 -12.63
C THR A 271 -29.23 -2.64 -12.39
N ASP A 272 -29.56 -1.89 -13.44
CA ASP A 272 -30.39 -0.68 -13.33
C ASP A 272 -31.87 -1.07 -13.22
N VAL A 273 -32.22 -1.63 -12.07
CA VAL A 273 -33.52 -2.27 -11.77
C VAL A 273 -34.20 -1.60 -10.58
N ASN A 274 -35.52 -1.74 -10.48
CA ASN A 274 -36.26 -1.22 -9.33
C ASN A 274 -35.97 -2.05 -8.06
N MET A 275 -36.22 -1.50 -6.88
CA MET A 275 -35.97 -2.16 -5.58
C MET A 275 -36.60 -3.56 -5.48
N LYS A 276 -37.80 -3.75 -6.02
CA LYS A 276 -38.47 -5.06 -6.04
C LYS A 276 -37.70 -6.11 -6.86
N GLU A 277 -37.19 -5.72 -8.03
CA GLU A 277 -36.39 -6.59 -8.89
C GLU A 277 -35.02 -6.88 -8.26
N MET A 278 -34.42 -5.88 -7.60
CA MET A 278 -33.18 -6.06 -6.84
C MET A 278 -33.33 -7.11 -5.74
N ILE A 279 -34.42 -7.05 -4.95
CA ILE A 279 -34.71 -8.07 -3.92
C ILE A 279 -34.88 -9.46 -4.55
N MET A 280 -35.63 -9.57 -5.65
CA MET A 280 -35.81 -10.84 -6.35
C MET A 280 -34.49 -11.41 -6.88
N ASN A 281 -33.57 -10.57 -7.34
CA ASN A 281 -32.25 -10.98 -7.79
C ASN A 281 -31.40 -11.53 -6.62
N LEU A 282 -31.39 -10.83 -5.48
CA LEU A 282 -30.72 -11.28 -4.26
C LEU A 282 -31.31 -12.60 -3.72
N GLU A 283 -32.63 -12.77 -3.78
CA GLU A 283 -33.29 -14.03 -3.41
C GLU A 283 -32.89 -15.17 -4.35
N ARG A 284 -32.78 -14.92 -5.66
CA ARG A 284 -32.33 -15.93 -6.63
C ARG A 284 -30.88 -16.34 -6.37
N GLU A 285 -30.04 -15.37 -6.04
CA GLU A 285 -28.64 -15.61 -5.71
C GLU A 285 -28.48 -16.40 -4.40
N SER A 286 -29.23 -16.03 -3.36
CA SER A 286 -29.27 -16.77 -2.08
C SER A 286 -29.73 -18.22 -2.27
N ASN A 287 -30.61 -18.46 -3.23
CA ASN A 287 -31.10 -19.80 -3.55
C ASN A 287 -30.23 -20.53 -4.59
N GLN A 288 -29.07 -19.98 -4.97
CA GLN A 288 -28.14 -20.53 -5.97
C GLN A 288 -28.81 -20.82 -7.33
N MET A 289 -29.83 -20.03 -7.69
CA MET A 289 -30.55 -20.15 -8.97
C MET A 289 -29.92 -19.29 -10.08
N SER A 290 -28.89 -18.51 -9.77
CA SER A 290 -28.11 -17.70 -10.71
C SER A 290 -26.73 -18.33 -10.97
N GLY A 291 -26.05 -17.85 -12.02
CA GLY A 291 -24.63 -18.14 -12.20
C GLY A 291 -23.79 -17.58 -11.04
N GLY A 292 -22.62 -18.18 -10.81
CA GLY A 292 -21.64 -17.65 -9.86
C GLY A 292 -21.12 -16.27 -10.29
N ARG A 293 -20.55 -15.51 -9.35
CA ARG A 293 -20.07 -14.14 -9.58
C ARG A 293 -18.71 -14.08 -10.28
N GLY A 294 -17.98 -15.19 -10.37
CA GLY A 294 -16.64 -15.24 -10.90
C GLY A 294 -16.55 -15.26 -12.42
N LEU A 295 -15.36 -14.95 -12.94
CA LEU A 295 -15.10 -14.90 -14.39
C LEU A 295 -15.17 -16.29 -15.05
N GLN A 296 -14.76 -17.33 -14.33
CA GLN A 296 -14.80 -18.71 -14.80
C GLN A 296 -16.16 -19.34 -14.48
N VAL A 297 -16.65 -20.18 -15.39
CA VAL A 297 -17.92 -20.89 -15.23
C VAL A 297 -17.89 -21.71 -13.92
N LYS A 298 -18.81 -21.41 -12.99
CA LYS A 298 -18.93 -22.02 -11.64
C LYS A 298 -17.81 -21.66 -10.65
N SER A 299 -17.09 -20.57 -10.88
CA SER A 299 -16.19 -19.98 -9.87
C SER A 299 -16.84 -18.75 -9.24
N ASP A 300 -16.50 -18.47 -7.99
CA ASP A 300 -16.84 -17.23 -7.28
C ASP A 300 -15.62 -16.29 -7.17
N GLU A 301 -14.48 -16.65 -7.77
CA GLU A 301 -13.28 -15.81 -7.79
C GLU A 301 -13.48 -14.59 -8.71
N GLN A 302 -13.36 -13.39 -8.14
CA GLN A 302 -13.60 -12.12 -8.84
C GLN A 302 -12.33 -11.30 -9.04
N THR A 303 -11.25 -11.58 -8.33
CA THR A 303 -10.00 -10.81 -8.41
C THR A 303 -8.92 -11.54 -9.19
N PHE A 304 -8.33 -10.85 -10.17
CA PHE A 304 -7.36 -11.44 -11.08
C PHE A 304 -6.13 -10.56 -11.24
N ILE A 305 -4.99 -11.22 -11.46
CA ILE A 305 -3.77 -10.56 -11.94
C ILE A 305 -3.77 -10.69 -13.47
N VAL A 306 -3.53 -9.58 -14.16
CA VAL A 306 -3.53 -9.55 -15.63
C VAL A 306 -2.15 -9.20 -16.14
N GLN A 307 -1.67 -10.00 -17.08
CA GLN A 307 -0.49 -9.70 -17.88
C GLN A 307 -0.91 -9.51 -19.34
N LEU A 308 -0.61 -8.34 -19.88
CA LEU A 308 -1.07 -7.91 -21.20
C LEU A 308 -0.02 -8.17 -22.28
N THR A 309 -0.50 -8.34 -23.51
CA THR A 309 0.36 -8.36 -24.68
C THR A 309 0.69 -6.94 -25.12
N LYS A 310 1.88 -6.75 -25.73
CA LYS A 310 2.29 -5.46 -26.33
C LYS A 310 1.28 -4.96 -27.37
N ARG A 311 0.67 -5.88 -28.13
CA ARG A 311 -0.36 -5.57 -29.13
C ARG A 311 -1.60 -4.96 -28.49
N PHE A 312 -2.13 -5.59 -27.44
CA PHE A 312 -3.28 -5.06 -26.71
C PHE A 312 -2.97 -3.67 -26.12
N ARG A 313 -1.81 -3.51 -25.47
CA ARG A 313 -1.42 -2.23 -24.87
C ARG A 313 -1.23 -1.13 -25.92
N SER A 314 -0.70 -1.45 -27.10
CA SER A 314 -0.58 -0.49 -28.21
C SER A 314 -1.95 -0.01 -28.70
N GLN A 315 -2.93 -0.90 -28.85
CA GLN A 315 -4.31 -0.54 -29.20
C GLN A 315 -4.96 0.32 -28.12
N TYR A 316 -4.83 -0.08 -26.84
CA TYR A 316 -5.31 0.68 -25.70
C TYR A 316 -4.73 2.10 -25.64
N ASN A 317 -3.41 2.25 -25.83
CA ASN A 317 -2.76 3.56 -25.86
C ASN A 317 -3.17 4.40 -27.08
N SER A 318 -3.49 3.77 -28.21
CA SER A 318 -4.03 4.48 -29.38
C SER A 318 -5.40 5.09 -29.06
N LEU A 319 -6.26 4.35 -28.34
CA LEU A 319 -7.57 4.84 -27.92
C LEU A 319 -7.43 5.98 -26.89
N ILE A 320 -6.58 5.82 -25.89
CA ILE A 320 -6.37 6.86 -24.86
C ILE A 320 -5.66 8.10 -25.42
N SER A 321 -4.68 7.94 -26.29
CA SER A 321 -3.97 9.10 -26.86
C SER A 321 -4.89 9.95 -27.74
N SER A 322 -5.85 9.32 -28.44
CA SER A 322 -6.91 10.02 -29.17
C SER A 322 -7.76 10.88 -28.22
N TYR A 323 -8.08 10.36 -27.03
CA TYR A 323 -8.78 11.10 -25.97
C TYR A 323 -7.94 12.26 -25.39
N GLN A 324 -6.67 12.01 -25.05
CA GLN A 324 -5.79 13.01 -24.40
C GLN A 324 -5.35 14.15 -25.34
N THR A 325 -5.03 13.84 -26.59
CA THR A 325 -4.59 14.83 -27.58
C THR A 325 -5.69 15.85 -27.85
N GLN A 326 -6.93 15.37 -27.94
CA GLN A 326 -8.11 16.20 -28.18
C GLN A 326 -8.39 17.15 -27.00
N ASN A 327 -8.28 16.64 -25.76
CA ASN A 327 -8.37 17.48 -24.56
C ASN A 327 -7.33 18.60 -24.51
N ARG A 328 -6.10 18.36 -25.00
CA ARG A 328 -5.05 19.39 -25.04
C ARG A 328 -5.29 20.44 -26.12
N THR A 329 -5.75 20.06 -27.31
CA THR A 329 -6.09 21.00 -28.39
C THR A 329 -7.29 21.90 -28.06
N SER A 330 -8.27 21.40 -27.30
CA SER A 330 -9.41 22.19 -26.83
C SER A 330 -9.06 23.21 -25.74
N ALA A 331 -7.94 23.01 -25.02
CA ALA A 331 -7.46 23.97 -24.02
C ALA A 331 -6.80 25.22 -24.66
N THR A 332 -6.26 25.10 -25.87
CA THR A 332 -5.56 26.17 -26.58
C THR A 332 -6.49 27.05 -27.43
N ASN A 333 -7.61 26.50 -27.91
CA ASN A 333 -8.60 27.22 -28.73
C ASN A 333 -9.85 27.56 -27.91
N GLN A 334 -9.97 28.81 -27.45
CA GLN A 334 -11.11 29.29 -26.64
C GLN A 334 -12.48 29.24 -27.35
N SER A 335 -12.52 29.05 -28.68
CA SER A 335 -13.74 29.02 -29.50
C SER A 335 -14.36 27.62 -29.65
N ASP A 336 -13.61 26.55 -29.40
CA ASP A 336 -14.09 25.15 -29.39
C ASP A 336 -14.15 24.65 -27.95
N LYS A 337 -14.96 25.32 -27.12
CA LYS A 337 -15.28 24.83 -25.78
C LYS A 337 -15.91 23.44 -25.90
N ASN A 338 -15.09 22.42 -25.61
CA ASN A 338 -15.43 21.04 -25.28
C ASN A 338 -16.76 20.58 -25.87
N ASN A 339 -16.78 19.93 -27.02
CA ASN A 339 -17.97 19.16 -27.39
C ASN A 339 -17.97 17.87 -26.53
N PRO A 340 -18.75 17.81 -25.43
CA PRO A 340 -18.71 16.69 -24.48
C PRO A 340 -19.08 15.36 -25.16
N GLU A 341 -19.78 15.42 -26.29
CA GLU A 341 -20.15 14.26 -27.09
C GLU A 341 -18.92 13.50 -27.64
N HIS A 342 -17.84 14.20 -27.99
CA HIS A 342 -16.64 13.54 -28.50
C HIS A 342 -15.89 12.79 -27.40
N LEU A 343 -15.80 13.35 -26.20
CA LEU A 343 -15.21 12.67 -25.04
C LEU A 343 -16.04 11.44 -24.64
N LEU A 344 -17.37 11.58 -24.67
CA LEU A 344 -18.28 10.48 -24.43
C LEU A 344 -18.10 9.35 -25.45
N ARG A 345 -17.98 9.67 -26.75
CA ARG A 345 -17.73 8.67 -27.80
C ARG A 345 -16.39 7.96 -27.60
N SER A 346 -15.33 8.68 -27.25
CA SER A 346 -14.02 8.07 -26.98
C SER A 346 -14.06 7.14 -25.76
N TYR A 347 -14.79 7.52 -24.70
CA TYR A 347 -15.03 6.64 -23.56
C TYR A 347 -15.83 5.40 -23.94
N GLN A 348 -16.92 5.56 -24.71
CA GLN A 348 -17.74 4.45 -25.20
C GLN A 348 -16.94 3.46 -26.04
N ASN A 349 -16.11 3.96 -26.97
CA ASN A 349 -15.24 3.11 -27.78
C ASN A 349 -14.25 2.31 -26.92
N LEU A 350 -13.70 2.93 -25.86
CA LEU A 350 -12.79 2.24 -24.94
C LEU A 350 -13.53 1.20 -24.10
N ASN A 351 -14.73 1.51 -23.63
CA ASN A 351 -15.59 0.57 -22.91
C ASN A 351 -15.95 -0.63 -23.79
N GLU A 352 -16.39 -0.39 -25.03
CA GLU A 352 -16.71 -1.45 -26.00
C GLU A 352 -15.49 -2.32 -26.31
N PHE A 353 -14.31 -1.72 -26.49
CA PHE A 353 -13.06 -2.46 -26.70
C PHE A 353 -12.75 -3.40 -25.52
N LEU A 354 -12.92 -2.91 -24.28
CA LEU A 354 -12.65 -3.71 -23.08
C LEU A 354 -13.74 -4.74 -22.78
N CYS A 355 -15.00 -4.47 -23.11
CA CYS A 355 -16.09 -5.44 -23.01
C CYS A 355 -15.97 -6.59 -24.02
N ALA A 356 -15.30 -6.34 -25.15
CA ALA A 356 -15.06 -7.35 -26.18
C ALA A 356 -13.84 -8.25 -25.88
N PHE A 357 -12.97 -7.82 -24.96
CA PHE A 357 -11.79 -8.55 -24.50
C PHE A 357 -12.13 -9.41 -23.29
#